data_AF-A0A364NVB1-F1
#
_entry.id   AF-A0A364NVB1-F1
#
_cell.length_a   1.000
_cell.length_b   1.000
_cell.length_c   1.000
_cell.angle_alpha   90.00
_cell.angle_beta   90.00
_cell.angle_gamma   90.00
#
_symmetry.space_group_name_H-M   'P 1'
#
loop_
_entity.id
_entity.type
_entity.pdbx_description
1 polymer ?
#
loop_
_entity_poly.entity_id
_entity_poly.type
_entity_poly.pdbx_seq_one_letter_code
_entity_poly.pdbx_strand_id
1 'polypeptide(L)'
;MSSSKTAAHGPSCCEGVGTTMIGHFVTRLEVEAGKAGGSLTAAQIRALAQRFVATEQARFKGFYQRTWDECTIAREAHLLESARRMPFDRILMRRFAHLFPPRTGDDGGTGVLSRRIIPGLNIAIDKMIGPEMYRQSQALCEIILDRHAQDDGGWNWEAVHADSEARALVNEALVVVAGTFAAFERRRAWFIELVNANLTPVRRGASDEHFRLGESGFSALMRALFADLAAGLRAHPAEAVARWGAPTVEDLKAFFRRLEGA
;
A
#
# COMPACT_ATOMS: atom_id res chain seq x y z
N MET A 1 35.76 1.28 4.57
CA MET A 1 34.85 1.41 3.41
C MET A 1 33.56 0.67 3.74
N SER A 2 32.43 1.30 3.44
CA SER A 2 31.09 1.04 3.98
C SER A 2 30.66 -0.43 3.98
N SER A 3 30.41 -0.97 5.18
CA SER A 3 29.57 -2.14 5.34
C SER A 3 28.12 -1.70 5.14
N SER A 4 27.56 -2.05 3.99
CA SER A 4 26.13 -1.93 3.68
C SER A 4 25.34 -2.60 4.81
N LYS A 5 24.60 -1.80 5.60
CA LYS A 5 23.57 -2.29 6.51
C LYS A 5 22.45 -2.83 5.63
N THR A 6 22.48 -4.11 5.33
CA THR A 6 21.35 -4.84 4.78
C THR A 6 20.15 -4.58 5.68
N ALA A 7 19.12 -3.91 5.17
CA ALA A 7 17.91 -3.68 5.94
C ALA A 7 17.39 -5.05 6.42
N ALA A 8 17.25 -5.21 7.72
CA ALA A 8 16.77 -6.44 8.34
C ALA A 8 15.29 -6.61 7.97
N HIS A 9 14.95 -7.71 7.30
CA HIS A 9 13.56 -8.05 6.93
C HIS A 9 13.11 -9.28 7.73
N GLY A 10 11.86 -9.29 8.19
CA GLY A 10 11.26 -10.41 8.92
C GLY A 10 11.64 -10.46 10.42
N PRO A 11 11.75 -11.66 11.04
CA PRO A 11 12.03 -11.83 12.48
C PRO A 11 13.30 -11.12 12.97
N SER A 12 14.22 -10.82 12.06
CA SER A 12 15.47 -10.11 12.30
C SER A 12 15.32 -8.71 12.92
N CYS A 13 14.17 -8.03 12.74
CA CYS A 13 13.92 -6.76 13.44
C CYS A 13 13.70 -6.97 14.95
N CYS A 14 13.14 -8.12 15.36
CA CYS A 14 12.95 -8.48 16.76
C CYS A 14 14.25 -9.02 17.38
N GLU A 15 15.11 -9.67 16.59
CA GLU A 15 16.42 -10.15 17.05
C GLU A 15 17.31 -9.00 17.56
N GLY A 16 17.33 -7.86 16.87
CA GLY A 16 18.08 -6.68 17.28
C GLY A 16 17.66 -6.15 18.66
N VAL A 17 16.39 -6.30 19.04
CA VAL A 17 15.90 -5.93 20.38
C VAL A 17 16.50 -6.84 21.44
N GLY A 18 16.46 -8.15 21.20
CA GLY A 18 17.03 -9.15 22.10
C GLY A 18 18.53 -8.97 22.29
N THR A 19 19.28 -8.81 21.19
CA THR A 19 20.73 -8.59 21.23
C THR A 19 21.09 -7.31 22.01
N THR A 20 20.35 -6.22 21.79
CA THR A 20 20.59 -4.95 22.49
C THR A 20 20.32 -5.08 23.99
N MET A 21 19.16 -5.64 24.37
CA MET A 21 18.83 -5.84 25.79
C MET A 21 19.83 -6.73 26.52
N ILE A 22 20.20 -7.86 25.91
CA ILE A 22 21.18 -8.80 26.49
C ILE A 22 22.54 -8.11 26.62
N GLY A 23 23.00 -7.37 25.61
CA GLY A 23 24.27 -6.63 25.67
C GLY A 23 24.30 -5.62 26.82
N HIS A 24 23.23 -4.86 27.03
CA HIS A 24 23.13 -3.93 28.16
C HIS A 24 23.10 -4.66 29.52
N PHE A 25 22.42 -5.81 29.59
CA PHE A 25 22.41 -6.61 30.82
C PHE A 25 23.78 -7.21 31.14
N VAL A 26 24.50 -7.71 30.13
CA VAL A 26 25.88 -8.21 30.27
C VAL A 26 26.81 -7.11 30.76
N THR A 27 26.73 -5.92 30.15
CA THR A 27 27.52 -4.74 30.60
C THR A 27 27.22 -4.43 32.08
N ARG A 28 25.96 -4.57 32.51
CA ARG A 28 25.60 -4.34 33.91
C ARG A 28 26.13 -5.44 34.84
N LEU A 29 26.14 -6.69 34.40
CA LEU A 29 26.74 -7.80 35.14
C LEU A 29 28.24 -7.59 35.35
N GLU A 30 28.98 -7.17 34.33
CA GLU A 30 30.41 -6.90 34.42
C GLU A 30 30.73 -5.80 35.45
N VAL A 31 29.95 -4.71 35.43
CA VAL A 31 30.10 -3.60 36.37
C VAL A 31 29.85 -4.04 37.81
N GLU A 32 28.81 -4.83 38.06
CA GLU A 32 28.48 -5.29 39.42
C GLU A 32 29.42 -6.41 39.90
N ALA A 33 29.89 -7.28 39.01
CA ALA A 33 30.92 -8.26 39.33
C ALA A 33 32.23 -7.58 39.74
N GLY A 34 32.64 -6.52 39.03
CA GLY A 34 33.81 -5.72 39.40
C GLY A 34 33.71 -5.12 40.81
N LYS A 35 32.52 -4.66 41.22
CA LYS A 35 32.26 -4.15 42.57
C LYS A 35 32.24 -5.24 43.64
N ALA A 36 31.90 -6.47 43.27
CA ALA A 36 31.78 -7.62 44.17
C ALA A 36 33.05 -8.48 44.24
N GLY A 37 34.20 -7.97 43.80
CA GLY A 37 35.47 -8.70 43.84
C GLY A 37 35.66 -9.71 42.70
N GLY A 38 34.99 -9.50 41.56
CA GLY A 38 35.17 -10.26 40.33
C GLY A 38 34.18 -11.40 40.10
N SER A 39 33.22 -11.63 41.02
CA SER A 39 32.22 -12.69 40.86
C SER A 39 30.85 -12.30 41.42
N LEU A 40 29.80 -12.93 40.89
CA LEU A 40 28.43 -12.79 41.36
C LEU A 40 27.83 -14.16 41.63
N THR A 41 27.10 -14.30 42.73
CA THR A 41 26.31 -15.49 43.04
C THR A 41 25.04 -15.54 42.20
N ALA A 42 24.45 -16.73 42.05
CA ALA A 42 23.18 -16.90 41.35
C ALA A 42 22.02 -16.04 41.92
N ALA A 43 22.01 -15.83 43.24
CA ALA A 43 21.02 -14.97 43.90
C ALA A 43 21.21 -13.49 43.50
N GLN A 44 22.46 -13.01 43.47
CA GLN A 44 22.79 -11.65 43.04
C GLN A 44 22.44 -11.43 41.56
N ILE A 45 22.71 -12.40 40.69
CA ILE A 45 22.36 -12.33 39.26
C ILE A 45 20.84 -12.22 39.09
N ARG A 46 20.03 -13.03 39.78
CA ARG A 46 18.55 -12.92 39.71
C ARG A 46 18.04 -11.57 40.21
N ALA A 47 18.55 -11.11 41.35
CA ALA A 47 18.15 -9.83 41.90
C ALA A 47 18.57 -8.65 41.00
N LEU A 48 19.69 -8.78 40.28
CA LEU A 48 20.13 -7.80 39.29
C LEU A 48 19.23 -7.83 38.04
N ALA A 49 18.89 -9.02 37.53
CA ALA A 49 18.01 -9.17 36.37
C ALA A 49 16.63 -8.55 36.62
N GLN A 50 16.02 -8.83 37.77
CA GLN A 50 14.72 -8.25 38.15
C GLN A 50 14.78 -6.72 38.22
N ARG A 51 15.83 -6.17 38.82
CA ARG A 51 16.03 -4.71 38.88
C ARG A 51 16.30 -4.12 37.51
N PHE A 52 17.12 -4.76 36.69
CA PHE A 52 17.40 -4.32 35.34
C PHE A 52 16.11 -4.22 34.52
N VAL A 53 15.29 -5.26 34.51
CA VAL A 53 13.99 -5.24 33.80
C VAL A 53 13.10 -4.12 34.34
N ALA A 54 12.94 -4.00 35.65
CA ALA A 54 12.06 -2.99 36.26
C ALA A 54 12.52 -1.55 35.97
N THR A 55 13.82 -1.29 35.94
CA THR A 55 14.37 0.08 35.82
C THR A 55 14.61 0.48 34.37
N GLU A 56 15.07 -0.46 33.53
CA GLU A 56 15.46 -0.18 32.15
C GLU A 56 14.29 -0.28 31.16
N GLN A 57 13.16 -0.92 31.53
CA GLN A 57 11.96 -0.94 30.68
C GLN A 57 11.53 0.47 30.25
N ALA A 58 11.59 1.46 31.14
CA ALA A 58 11.23 2.84 30.83
C ALA A 58 12.23 3.49 29.85
N ARG A 59 13.54 3.19 30.00
CA ARG A 59 14.60 3.73 29.15
C ARG A 59 14.56 3.16 27.74
N PHE A 60 14.23 1.87 27.61
CA PHE A 60 14.08 1.22 26.31
C PHE A 60 12.74 1.48 25.63
N LYS A 61 11.76 2.10 26.29
CA LYS A 61 10.44 2.38 25.69
C LYS A 61 10.54 3.07 24.34
N GLY A 62 11.37 4.12 24.21
CA GLY A 62 11.58 4.82 22.94
C GLY A 62 12.26 3.96 21.87
N PHE A 63 13.16 3.06 22.27
CA PHE A 63 13.80 2.11 21.38
C PHE A 63 12.84 1.01 20.90
N TYR A 64 12.01 0.46 21.80
CA TYR A 64 10.95 -0.49 21.43
C TYR A 64 9.95 0.14 20.47
N GLN A 65 9.53 1.38 20.72
CA GLN A 65 8.60 2.07 19.83
C GLN A 65 9.20 2.25 18.43
N ARG A 66 10.46 2.71 18.32
CA ARG A 66 11.14 2.84 17.02
C ARG A 66 11.26 1.50 16.30
N THR A 67 11.67 0.46 17.01
CA THR A 67 11.84 -0.87 16.41
C THR A 67 10.48 -1.42 15.96
N TRP A 68 9.44 -1.25 16.76
CA TRP A 68 8.06 -1.61 16.41
C TRP A 68 7.58 -0.86 15.16
N ASP A 69 7.79 0.45 15.10
CA ASP A 69 7.41 1.28 13.95
C ASP A 69 8.16 0.80 12.68
N GLU A 70 9.47 0.53 12.78
CA GLU A 70 10.29 0.00 11.67
C GLU A 70 9.83 -1.40 11.22
N CYS A 71 9.57 -2.31 12.16
CA CYS A 71 9.04 -3.65 11.87
C CYS A 71 7.68 -3.55 11.17
N THR A 72 6.81 -2.65 11.64
CA THR A 72 5.47 -2.44 11.06
C THR A 72 5.57 -1.94 9.63
N ILE A 73 6.41 -0.93 9.39
CA ILE A 73 6.69 -0.39 8.05
C ILE A 73 7.24 -1.49 7.13
N ALA A 74 8.21 -2.28 7.59
CA ALA A 74 8.80 -3.36 6.80
C ALA A 74 7.79 -4.46 6.47
N ARG A 75 6.95 -4.85 7.44
CA ARG A 75 5.87 -5.82 7.24
C ARG A 75 4.85 -5.33 6.22
N GLU A 76 4.41 -4.09 6.35
CA GLU A 76 3.42 -3.52 5.42
C GLU A 76 4.00 -3.29 4.03
N ALA A 77 5.28 -2.91 3.91
CA ALA A 77 5.98 -2.89 2.63
C ALA A 77 6.00 -4.29 1.97
N HIS A 78 6.15 -5.35 2.77
CA HIS A 78 6.05 -6.72 2.27
C HIS A 78 4.64 -7.11 1.82
N LEU A 79 3.62 -6.68 2.56
CA LEU A 79 2.22 -6.88 2.16
C LEU A 79 1.89 -6.11 0.88
N LEU A 80 2.41 -4.89 0.73
CA LEU A 80 2.31 -4.10 -0.50
C LEU A 80 3.02 -4.75 -1.69
N GLU A 81 4.22 -5.30 -1.47
CA GLU A 81 4.92 -6.06 -2.51
C GLU A 81 4.14 -7.33 -2.88
N SER A 82 3.44 -7.93 -1.91
CA SER A 82 2.52 -9.04 -2.16
C SER A 82 1.26 -8.58 -2.93
N ALA A 83 0.76 -7.36 -2.68
CA ALA A 83 -0.33 -6.78 -3.47
C ALA A 83 0.09 -6.46 -4.92
N ARG A 84 1.37 -6.18 -5.19
CA ARG A 84 1.90 -6.13 -6.57
C ARG A 84 1.86 -7.47 -7.30
N ARG A 85 1.64 -8.58 -6.57
CA ARG A 85 1.39 -9.90 -7.16
C ARG A 85 -0.06 -10.06 -7.61
N MET A 86 -0.99 -9.21 -7.17
CA MET A 86 -2.38 -9.25 -7.59
C MET A 86 -2.49 -8.63 -9.00
N PRO A 87 -2.73 -9.43 -10.05
CA PRO A 87 -2.66 -8.95 -11.42
C PRO A 87 -3.65 -7.83 -11.72
N PHE A 88 -4.88 -7.94 -11.21
CA PHE A 88 -5.92 -6.94 -11.45
C PHE A 88 -5.55 -5.58 -10.84
N ASP A 89 -5.06 -5.56 -9.59
CA ASP A 89 -4.64 -4.33 -8.92
C ASP A 89 -3.53 -3.62 -9.71
N ARG A 90 -2.56 -4.39 -10.21
CA ARG A 90 -1.44 -3.84 -10.99
C ARG A 90 -1.89 -3.23 -12.31
N ILE A 91 -2.78 -3.92 -13.04
CA ILE A 91 -3.36 -3.40 -14.30
C ILE A 91 -4.21 -2.16 -14.02
N LEU A 92 -5.00 -2.15 -12.95
CA LEU A 92 -5.79 -0.99 -12.52
C LEU A 92 -4.90 0.21 -12.17
N MET A 93 -3.81 -0.03 -11.43
CA MET A 93 -2.88 1.02 -10.98
C MET A 93 -2.20 1.77 -12.14
N ARG A 94 -1.98 1.12 -13.28
CA ARG A 94 -1.41 1.76 -14.48
C ARG A 94 -2.17 3.03 -14.88
N ARG A 95 -3.49 3.09 -14.64
CA ARG A 95 -4.35 4.23 -15.00
C ARG A 95 -3.93 5.54 -14.33
N PHE A 96 -3.37 5.48 -13.13
CA PHE A 96 -3.04 6.65 -12.32
C PHE A 96 -1.62 6.65 -11.76
N ALA A 97 -0.79 5.68 -12.16
CA ALA A 97 0.58 5.53 -11.65
C ALA A 97 1.43 6.82 -11.82
N HIS A 98 1.21 7.57 -12.91
CA HIS A 98 1.85 8.83 -13.22
C HIS A 98 1.59 9.96 -12.18
N LEU A 99 0.60 9.79 -11.30
CA LEU A 99 0.33 10.73 -10.20
C LEU A 99 1.21 10.48 -8.97
N PHE A 100 1.88 9.33 -8.89
CA PHE A 100 2.82 9.04 -7.80
C PHE A 100 4.18 9.69 -8.06
N PRO A 101 5.05 9.84 -7.04
CA PRO A 101 6.42 10.31 -7.24
C PRO A 101 7.20 9.37 -8.18
N PRO A 102 8.20 9.84 -8.92
CA PRO A 102 9.00 8.97 -9.77
C PRO A 102 9.79 7.97 -8.91
N ARG A 103 9.91 6.72 -9.38
CA ARG A 103 10.75 5.69 -8.78
C ARG A 103 11.38 4.85 -9.88
N THR A 104 12.61 4.39 -9.66
CA THR A 104 13.31 3.55 -10.62
C THR A 104 12.49 2.30 -10.97
N GLY A 105 12.23 2.10 -12.27
CA GLY A 105 11.51 0.94 -12.78
C GLY A 105 10.00 0.98 -12.61
N ASP A 106 9.38 2.14 -12.38
CA ASP A 106 7.92 2.29 -12.45
C ASP A 106 7.46 3.57 -13.16
N ASP A 107 6.14 3.65 -13.37
CA ASP A 107 5.47 4.69 -14.15
C ASP A 107 5.16 5.97 -13.35
N GLY A 108 5.89 6.24 -12.27
CA GLY A 108 5.72 7.43 -11.45
C GLY A 108 5.98 8.74 -12.21
N GLY A 109 5.38 9.83 -11.75
CA GLY A 109 5.48 11.16 -12.36
C GLY A 109 5.33 12.29 -11.35
N THR A 110 4.18 12.98 -11.36
CA THR A 110 4.02 14.33 -10.77
C THR A 110 4.10 14.38 -9.25
N GLY A 111 3.94 13.26 -8.54
CA GLY A 111 3.97 13.23 -7.08
C GLY A 111 2.77 13.89 -6.39
N VAL A 112 1.66 14.09 -7.12
CA VAL A 112 0.40 14.61 -6.56
C VAL A 112 -0.19 13.68 -5.49
N LEU A 113 0.03 12.37 -5.62
CA LEU A 113 -0.45 11.35 -4.69
C LEU A 113 0.73 10.67 -3.99
N SER A 114 0.56 10.25 -2.73
CA SER A 114 1.47 9.31 -2.10
C SER A 114 1.08 7.87 -2.42
N ARG A 115 2.08 6.99 -2.63
CA ARG A 115 1.85 5.54 -2.77
C ARG A 115 1.24 4.90 -1.51
N ARG A 116 1.30 5.59 -0.38
CA ARG A 116 0.65 5.16 0.87
C ARG A 116 -0.86 4.95 0.73
N ILE A 117 -1.51 5.51 -0.30
CA ILE A 117 -2.95 5.32 -0.55
C ILE A 117 -3.31 3.94 -1.10
N ILE A 118 -2.36 3.19 -1.68
CA ILE A 118 -2.65 1.97 -2.46
C ILE A 118 -3.47 0.94 -1.66
N PRO A 119 -3.15 0.59 -0.40
CA PRO A 119 -3.95 -0.38 0.35
C PRO A 119 -5.40 0.08 0.53
N GLY A 120 -5.58 1.32 0.97
CA GLY A 120 -6.90 1.91 1.17
C GLY A 120 -7.71 1.99 -0.12
N LEU A 121 -7.05 2.27 -1.25
CA LEU A 121 -7.66 2.26 -2.58
C LEU A 121 -8.13 0.86 -2.96
N ASN A 122 -7.28 -0.17 -2.84
CA ASN A 122 -7.66 -1.54 -3.21
C ASN A 122 -8.83 -2.04 -2.34
N ILE A 123 -8.82 -1.72 -1.04
CA ILE A 123 -9.95 -2.01 -0.14
C ILE A 123 -11.23 -1.27 -0.58
N ALA A 124 -11.11 0.00 -0.99
CA ALA A 124 -12.26 0.76 -1.47
C ALA A 124 -12.84 0.16 -2.75
N ILE A 125 -12.00 -0.21 -3.71
CA ILE A 125 -12.40 -0.85 -4.97
C ILE A 125 -13.09 -2.19 -4.69
N ASP A 126 -12.48 -3.07 -3.90
CA ASP A 126 -13.07 -4.36 -3.48
C ASP A 126 -14.45 -4.17 -2.85
N LYS A 127 -14.60 -3.18 -1.94
CA LYS A 127 -15.90 -2.86 -1.31
C LYS A 127 -16.93 -2.31 -2.29
N MET A 128 -16.51 -1.62 -3.36
CA MET A 128 -17.42 -1.03 -4.35
C MET A 128 -17.86 -2.03 -5.41
N ILE A 129 -16.97 -2.89 -5.91
CA ILE A 129 -17.29 -3.89 -6.94
C ILE A 129 -17.79 -5.21 -6.33
N GLY A 130 -17.50 -5.45 -5.06
CA GLY A 130 -17.85 -6.65 -4.34
C GLY A 130 -16.84 -7.79 -4.51
N PRO A 131 -16.76 -8.70 -3.52
CA PRO A 131 -15.72 -9.73 -3.46
C PRO A 131 -15.81 -10.75 -4.59
N GLU A 132 -17.00 -10.98 -5.16
CA GLU A 132 -17.16 -11.90 -6.28
C GLU A 132 -16.54 -11.34 -7.57
N MET A 133 -16.92 -10.12 -7.95
CA MET A 133 -16.36 -9.46 -9.12
C MET A 133 -14.86 -9.23 -8.98
N TYR A 134 -14.40 -8.89 -7.77
CA TYR A 134 -12.97 -8.72 -7.50
C TYR A 134 -12.21 -10.04 -7.74
N ARG A 135 -12.67 -11.17 -7.19
CA ARG A 135 -12.04 -12.48 -7.42
C ARG A 135 -12.07 -12.90 -8.89
N GLN A 136 -13.19 -12.70 -9.58
CA GLN A 136 -13.29 -12.99 -11.02
C GLN A 136 -12.32 -12.14 -11.83
N SER A 137 -12.18 -10.86 -11.48
CA SER A 137 -11.23 -9.97 -12.16
C SER A 137 -9.79 -10.41 -11.94
N GLN A 138 -9.43 -10.85 -10.72
CA GLN A 138 -8.10 -11.44 -10.47
C GLN A 138 -7.84 -12.66 -11.34
N ALA A 139 -8.77 -13.63 -11.35
CA ALA A 139 -8.61 -14.86 -12.13
C ALA A 139 -8.50 -14.61 -13.65
N LEU A 140 -9.28 -13.66 -14.19
CA LEU A 140 -9.16 -13.28 -15.60
C LEU A 140 -7.83 -12.59 -15.89
N CYS A 141 -7.36 -11.72 -14.99
CA CYS A 141 -6.04 -11.10 -15.15
C CYS A 141 -4.90 -12.12 -15.06
N GLU A 142 -5.01 -13.18 -14.25
CA GLU A 142 -4.03 -14.29 -14.25
C GLU A 142 -3.96 -14.97 -15.62
N ILE A 143 -5.10 -15.29 -16.22
CA ILE A 143 -5.17 -15.86 -17.58
C ILE A 143 -4.52 -14.92 -18.60
N ILE A 144 -4.79 -13.61 -18.50
CA ILE A 144 -4.17 -12.61 -19.39
C ILE A 144 -2.65 -12.58 -19.19
N LEU A 145 -2.16 -12.61 -17.95
CA LEU A 145 -0.73 -12.64 -17.67
C LEU A 145 -0.04 -13.86 -18.29
N ASP A 146 -0.65 -15.04 -18.19
CA ASP A 146 -0.09 -16.27 -18.75
C ASP A 146 0.10 -16.17 -20.27
N ARG A 147 -0.78 -15.45 -20.99
CA ARG A 147 -0.63 -15.21 -22.44
C ARG A 147 0.57 -14.33 -22.79
N HIS A 148 1.01 -13.49 -21.85
CA HIS A 148 2.10 -12.52 -22.02
C HIS A 148 3.33 -12.88 -21.17
N ALA A 149 3.44 -14.14 -20.75
CA ALA A 149 4.60 -14.69 -20.09
C ALA A 149 5.83 -14.66 -21.03
N GLN A 150 7.00 -14.43 -20.45
CA GLN A 150 8.28 -14.40 -21.16
C GLN A 150 9.12 -15.64 -20.81
N ASP A 151 10.06 -15.98 -21.69
CA ASP A 151 10.91 -17.17 -21.54
C ASP A 151 11.80 -17.14 -20.27
N ASP A 152 12.04 -15.97 -19.69
CA ASP A 152 12.80 -15.76 -18.46
C ASP A 152 11.95 -15.92 -17.17
N GLY A 153 10.68 -16.28 -17.31
CA GLY A 153 9.73 -16.37 -16.20
C GLY A 153 9.15 -15.02 -15.76
N GLY A 154 9.44 -13.94 -16.49
CA GLY A 154 8.80 -12.63 -16.33
C GLY A 154 7.51 -12.48 -17.13
N TRP A 155 6.93 -11.28 -17.08
CA TRP A 155 5.77 -10.91 -17.89
C TRP A 155 6.03 -9.61 -18.65
N ASN A 156 5.62 -9.57 -19.92
CA ASN A 156 5.65 -8.36 -20.72
C ASN A 156 4.50 -7.42 -20.31
N TRP A 157 4.74 -6.60 -19.29
CA TRP A 157 3.74 -5.67 -18.76
C TRP A 157 3.24 -4.63 -19.77
N GLU A 158 4.07 -4.28 -20.76
CA GLU A 158 3.62 -3.38 -21.84
C GLU A 158 2.56 -4.06 -22.69
N ALA A 159 2.77 -5.32 -23.08
CA ALA A 159 1.79 -6.11 -23.82
C ALA A 159 0.52 -6.39 -23.00
N VAL A 160 0.66 -6.72 -21.71
CA VAL A 160 -0.47 -6.89 -20.78
C VAL A 160 -1.33 -5.62 -20.70
N HIS A 161 -0.70 -4.45 -20.60
CA HIS A 161 -1.43 -3.18 -20.54
C HIS A 161 -2.06 -2.78 -21.90
N ALA A 162 -1.48 -3.25 -23.01
CA ALA A 162 -2.03 -3.07 -24.35
C ALA A 162 -3.17 -4.06 -24.68
N ASP A 163 -3.30 -5.15 -23.94
CA ASP A 163 -4.31 -6.18 -24.13
C ASP A 163 -5.74 -5.61 -24.02
N SER A 164 -6.54 -5.80 -25.06
CA SER A 164 -7.91 -5.29 -25.13
C SER A 164 -8.83 -5.89 -24.07
N GLU A 165 -8.59 -7.15 -23.68
CA GLU A 165 -9.37 -7.84 -22.66
C GLU A 165 -9.04 -7.30 -21.27
N ALA A 166 -7.75 -7.02 -20.99
CA ALA A 166 -7.34 -6.36 -19.75
C ALA A 166 -7.99 -4.97 -19.62
N ARG A 167 -7.99 -4.20 -20.70
CA ARG A 167 -8.62 -2.88 -20.75
C ARG A 167 -10.13 -2.95 -20.57
N ALA A 168 -10.79 -3.91 -21.22
CA ALA A 168 -12.23 -4.12 -21.08
C ALA A 168 -12.60 -4.53 -19.65
N LEU A 169 -11.85 -5.44 -19.04
CA LEU A 169 -12.06 -5.88 -17.66
C LEU A 169 -11.96 -4.73 -16.65
N VAL A 170 -10.92 -3.88 -16.78
CA VAL A 170 -10.82 -2.67 -15.95
C VAL A 170 -12.02 -1.76 -16.17
N ASN A 171 -12.46 -1.57 -17.42
CA ASN A 171 -13.63 -0.74 -17.70
C ASN A 171 -14.91 -1.30 -17.06
N GLU A 172 -15.14 -2.62 -17.08
CA GLU A 172 -16.29 -3.22 -16.40
C GLU A 172 -16.28 -2.92 -14.90
N ALA A 173 -15.13 -3.11 -14.23
CA ALA A 173 -15.00 -2.79 -12.82
C ALA A 173 -15.27 -1.30 -12.56
N LEU A 174 -14.76 -0.42 -13.40
CA LEU A 174 -14.94 1.02 -13.26
C LEU A 174 -16.39 1.47 -13.49
N VAL A 175 -17.14 0.82 -14.38
CA VAL A 175 -18.58 1.08 -14.54
C VAL A 175 -19.35 0.78 -13.25
N VAL A 176 -19.03 -0.35 -12.60
CA VAL A 176 -19.62 -0.70 -11.30
C VAL A 176 -19.21 0.30 -10.23
N VAL A 177 -17.92 0.68 -10.17
CA VAL A 177 -17.42 1.70 -9.24
C VAL A 177 -18.19 3.01 -9.40
N ALA A 178 -18.35 3.51 -10.63
CA ALA A 178 -19.09 4.74 -10.91
C ALA A 178 -20.56 4.66 -10.45
N GLY A 179 -21.20 3.51 -10.63
CA GLY A 179 -22.57 3.26 -10.14
C GLY A 179 -22.73 3.44 -8.63
N THR A 180 -21.67 3.26 -7.84
CA THR A 180 -21.71 3.47 -6.38
C THR A 180 -21.76 4.94 -5.96
N PHE A 181 -21.52 5.88 -6.89
CA PHE A 181 -21.46 7.32 -6.65
C PHE A 181 -22.78 8.06 -6.92
N ALA A 182 -23.94 7.37 -6.92
CA ALA A 182 -25.25 8.03 -7.01
C ALA A 182 -25.42 9.16 -5.97
N ALA A 183 -24.91 8.96 -4.75
CA ALA A 183 -24.76 10.01 -3.74
C ALA A 183 -23.31 10.51 -3.68
N PHE A 184 -22.89 11.23 -4.72
CA PHE A 184 -21.49 11.57 -5.00
C PHE A 184 -20.73 12.12 -3.79
N GLU A 185 -21.24 13.17 -3.13
CA GLU A 185 -20.55 13.81 -2.00
C GLU A 185 -20.33 12.86 -0.82
N ARG A 186 -21.37 12.09 -0.46
CA ARG A 186 -21.27 11.10 0.62
C ARG A 186 -20.30 9.99 0.28
N ARG A 187 -20.33 9.51 -0.97
CA ARG A 187 -19.44 8.42 -1.41
C ARG A 187 -17.99 8.90 -1.51
N ARG A 188 -17.75 10.13 -1.97
CA ARG A 188 -16.42 10.78 -1.99
C ARG A 188 -15.85 10.91 -0.58
N ALA A 189 -16.63 11.43 0.37
CA ALA A 189 -16.21 11.54 1.77
C ALA A 189 -15.84 10.17 2.35
N TRP A 190 -16.73 9.17 2.19
CA TRP A 190 -16.48 7.79 2.62
C TRP A 190 -15.19 7.21 2.03
N PHE A 191 -14.96 7.42 0.72
CA PHE A 191 -13.78 6.92 0.04
C PHE A 191 -12.50 7.56 0.61
N ILE A 192 -12.50 8.88 0.78
CA ILE A 192 -11.36 9.62 1.32
C ILE A 192 -11.05 9.17 2.75
N GLU A 193 -12.07 9.02 3.59
CA GLU A 193 -11.93 8.52 4.97
C GLU A 193 -11.34 7.11 5.00
N LEU A 194 -11.88 6.20 4.18
CA LEU A 194 -11.42 4.82 4.11
C LEU A 194 -9.95 4.75 3.65
N VAL A 195 -9.57 5.51 2.63
CA VAL A 195 -8.18 5.56 2.16
C VAL A 195 -7.26 6.13 3.24
N ASN A 196 -7.65 7.22 3.88
CA ASN A 196 -6.85 7.86 4.93
C ASN A 196 -6.68 7.00 6.18
N ALA A 197 -7.68 6.18 6.51
CA ALA A 197 -7.63 5.22 7.61
C ALA A 197 -6.69 4.03 7.34
N ASN A 198 -6.36 3.79 6.07
CA ASN A 198 -5.54 2.66 5.62
C ASN A 198 -4.26 3.12 4.89
N LEU A 199 -3.75 4.32 5.21
CA LEU A 199 -2.45 4.75 4.70
C LEU A 199 -1.35 3.88 5.30
N THR A 200 -0.47 3.36 4.44
CA THR A 200 0.74 2.67 4.90
C THR A 200 1.54 3.57 5.86
N PRO A 201 1.98 3.08 7.03
CA PRO A 201 2.89 3.78 7.90
C PRO A 201 4.15 4.21 7.15
N VAL A 202 4.70 5.33 7.57
CA VAL A 202 5.87 5.92 6.94
C VAL A 202 6.87 6.28 8.02
N ARG A 203 8.15 6.26 7.65
CA ARG A 203 9.22 6.68 8.55
C ARG A 203 9.05 8.16 8.89
N ARG A 204 9.28 8.50 10.15
CA ARG A 204 9.31 9.90 10.58
C ARG A 204 10.37 10.68 9.78
N GLY A 205 10.01 11.89 9.38
CA GLY A 205 10.85 12.76 8.54
C GLY A 205 10.80 12.46 7.05
N ALA A 206 10.00 11.48 6.60
CA ALA A 206 9.77 11.28 5.18
C ALA A 206 8.98 12.46 4.58
N SER A 207 9.20 12.73 3.28
CA SER A 207 8.57 13.85 2.59
C SER A 207 7.04 13.79 2.57
N ASP A 208 6.47 12.58 2.65
CA ASP A 208 5.03 12.34 2.65
C ASP A 208 4.49 11.91 4.04
N GLU A 209 5.22 12.20 5.13
CA GLU A 209 4.80 11.87 6.50
C GLU A 209 3.39 12.37 6.83
N HIS A 210 3.13 13.63 6.50
CA HIS A 210 1.87 14.32 6.77
C HIS A 210 0.85 14.18 5.63
N PHE A 211 1.15 13.37 4.61
CA PHE A 211 0.24 13.19 3.49
C PHE A 211 -1.11 12.64 3.95
N ARG A 212 -2.18 13.27 3.45
CA ARG A 212 -3.56 12.79 3.50
C ARG A 212 -4.18 12.97 2.13
N LEU A 213 -5.02 12.03 1.72
CA LEU A 213 -5.87 12.21 0.56
C LEU A 213 -6.91 13.29 0.89
N GLY A 214 -6.90 14.38 0.15
CA GLY A 214 -7.93 15.42 0.19
C GLY A 214 -8.84 15.37 -1.04
N GLU A 215 -9.79 16.30 -1.13
CA GLU A 215 -10.73 16.38 -2.25
C GLU A 215 -10.02 16.58 -3.60
N SER A 216 -9.02 17.45 -3.68
CA SER A 216 -8.24 17.68 -4.91
C SER A 216 -7.47 16.43 -5.35
N GLY A 217 -6.87 15.70 -4.40
CA GLY A 217 -6.19 14.44 -4.66
C GLY A 217 -7.16 13.34 -5.10
N PHE A 218 -8.36 13.29 -4.51
CA PHE A 218 -9.44 12.41 -4.96
C PHE A 218 -9.85 12.73 -6.40
N SER A 219 -10.11 14.00 -6.72
CA SER A 219 -10.49 14.43 -8.08
C SER A 219 -9.40 14.09 -9.09
N ALA A 220 -8.11 14.30 -8.76
CA ALA A 220 -6.99 13.91 -9.61
C ALA A 220 -6.93 12.39 -9.84
N LEU A 221 -7.05 11.60 -8.77
CA LEU A 221 -7.05 10.14 -8.82
C LEU A 221 -8.20 9.61 -9.69
N MET A 222 -9.42 10.06 -9.43
CA MET A 222 -10.61 9.56 -10.13
C MET A 222 -10.62 9.98 -11.59
N ARG A 223 -10.16 11.20 -11.92
CA ARG A 223 -10.01 11.61 -13.32
C ARG A 223 -9.00 10.73 -14.07
N ALA A 224 -7.85 10.46 -13.48
CA ALA A 224 -6.84 9.59 -14.09
C ALA A 224 -7.35 8.14 -14.22
N LEU A 225 -7.98 7.62 -13.17
CA LEU A 225 -8.53 6.26 -13.13
C LEU A 225 -9.57 6.03 -14.25
N PHE A 226 -10.43 7.02 -14.50
CA PHE A 226 -11.53 6.93 -15.47
C PHE A 226 -11.23 7.51 -16.86
N ALA A 227 -10.03 8.07 -17.09
CA ALA A 227 -9.71 8.80 -18.32
C ALA A 227 -9.96 7.97 -19.59
N ASP A 228 -9.50 6.72 -19.61
CA ASP A 228 -9.67 5.82 -20.75
C ASP A 228 -11.13 5.41 -20.98
N LEU A 229 -11.89 5.16 -19.92
CA LEU A 229 -13.31 4.86 -20.01
C LEU A 229 -14.09 6.06 -20.56
N ALA A 230 -13.80 7.27 -20.07
CA ALA A 230 -14.40 8.50 -20.57
C ALA A 230 -14.03 8.80 -22.03
N ALA A 231 -12.78 8.53 -22.43
CA ALA A 231 -12.34 8.64 -23.82
C ALA A 231 -13.07 7.63 -24.73
N GLY A 232 -13.14 6.37 -24.33
CA GLY A 232 -13.86 5.31 -25.06
C GLY A 232 -15.34 5.61 -25.21
N LEU A 233 -16.00 6.10 -24.15
CA LEU A 233 -17.40 6.49 -24.18
C LEU A 233 -17.69 7.62 -25.18
N ARG A 234 -16.78 8.61 -25.27
CA ARG A 234 -16.90 9.72 -26.23
C ARG A 234 -16.64 9.28 -27.66
N ALA A 235 -15.69 8.39 -27.87
CA ALA A 235 -15.32 7.90 -29.20
C ALA A 235 -16.36 6.92 -29.77
N HIS A 236 -16.92 6.03 -28.92
CA HIS A 236 -17.80 4.93 -29.33
C HIS A 236 -19.10 4.86 -28.49
N PRO A 237 -19.95 5.90 -28.51
CA PRO A 237 -21.13 5.96 -27.64
C PRO A 237 -22.16 4.86 -27.93
N ALA A 238 -22.33 4.46 -29.19
CA ALA A 238 -23.27 3.40 -29.57
C ALA A 238 -22.83 2.02 -29.03
N GLU A 239 -21.53 1.72 -29.10
CA GLU A 239 -20.97 0.48 -28.54
C GLU A 239 -21.12 0.45 -27.02
N ALA A 240 -20.89 1.57 -26.34
CA ALA A 240 -21.09 1.68 -24.89
C ALA A 240 -22.56 1.45 -24.49
N VAL A 241 -23.51 2.00 -25.24
CA VAL A 241 -24.95 1.77 -25.01
C VAL A 241 -25.33 0.32 -25.29
N ALA A 242 -24.79 -0.29 -26.34
CA ALA A 242 -25.01 -1.70 -26.63
C ALA A 242 -24.46 -2.62 -25.53
N ARG A 243 -23.34 -2.22 -24.90
CA ARG A 243 -22.65 -3.00 -23.88
C ARG A 243 -23.26 -2.85 -22.48
N TRP A 244 -23.57 -1.63 -22.05
CA TRP A 244 -23.99 -1.33 -20.67
C TRP A 244 -25.43 -0.83 -20.56
N GLY A 245 -26.09 -0.52 -21.67
CA GLY A 245 -27.41 0.08 -21.70
C GLY A 245 -27.40 1.61 -21.57
N ALA A 246 -28.42 2.23 -22.14
CA ALA A 246 -28.57 3.69 -22.14
C ALA A 246 -28.62 4.32 -20.73
N PRO A 247 -29.33 3.74 -19.73
CA PRO A 247 -29.36 4.32 -18.38
C PRO A 247 -27.97 4.40 -17.74
N THR A 248 -27.19 3.31 -17.80
CA THR A 248 -25.84 3.27 -17.24
C THR A 248 -24.90 4.24 -17.93
N VAL A 249 -25.03 4.41 -19.25
CA VAL A 249 -24.25 5.40 -19.99
C VAL A 249 -24.58 6.84 -19.55
N GLU A 250 -25.85 7.15 -19.29
CA GLU A 250 -26.23 8.47 -18.77
C GLU A 250 -25.73 8.70 -17.33
N ASP A 251 -25.77 7.68 -16.48
CA ASP A 251 -25.20 7.74 -15.13
C ASP A 251 -23.68 7.98 -15.17
N LEU A 252 -22.96 7.31 -16.06
CA LEU A 252 -21.52 7.52 -16.28
C LEU A 252 -21.22 8.95 -16.73
N LYS A 253 -22.00 9.49 -17.68
CA LYS A 253 -21.86 10.90 -18.10
C LYS A 253 -22.12 11.86 -16.95
N ALA A 254 -23.14 11.59 -16.13
CA ALA A 254 -23.43 12.40 -14.95
C ALA A 254 -22.28 12.36 -13.93
N PHE A 255 -21.71 11.17 -13.70
CA PHE A 255 -20.54 10.99 -12.85
C PHE A 255 -19.32 11.76 -13.37
N PHE A 256 -19.03 11.71 -14.67
CA PHE A 256 -17.90 12.47 -15.25
C PHE A 256 -18.08 13.98 -15.14
N ARG A 257 -19.29 14.50 -15.36
CA ARG A 257 -19.58 15.94 -15.14
C ARG A 257 -19.32 16.36 -13.69
N ARG A 258 -19.63 15.50 -12.72
CA ARG A 258 -19.33 15.75 -11.30
C ARG A 258 -17.84 15.76 -11.03
N LEU A 259 -17.07 14.87 -11.64
CA LEU A 259 -15.61 14.86 -11.54
C LEU A 259 -14.96 16.07 -12.21
N GLU A 260 -15.54 16.63 -13.26
CA GLU A 260 -15.01 17.84 -13.93
C GLU A 260 -15.30 19.12 -13.14
N GLY A 261 -16.43 19.18 -12.43
CA GLY A 261 -16.83 20.33 -11.60
C GLY A 261 -16.29 20.33 -10.16
N ALA A 262 -15.58 19.29 -9.73
CA ALA A 262 -15.06 19.09 -8.37
C ALA A 262 -13.52 19.25 -8.24
#